data_AF-A0A9E7HL28-F1
#
_entry.id   AF-A0A9E7HL28-F1
#
_cell.length_a   1.000
_cell.length_b   1.000
_cell.length_c   1.000
_cell.angle_alpha   90.00
_cell.angle_beta   90.00
_cell.angle_gamma   90.00
#
_symmetry.space_group_name_H-M   'P 1'
#
loop_
_entity.id
_entity.type
_entity.pdbx_description
1 polymer ?
#
loop_
_entity_poly.entity_id
_entity_poly.type
_entity_poly.pdbx_seq_one_letter_code
_entity_poly.pdbx_strand_id
1 'polypeptide(L)'
;MHLGLASQGGSTLKIRISYVDNLPPDVVTELTRAIEKQGLDMQVSALVNYTIRTLAGGRCYDNDVVSTVILGTGTNAANVGHAHAIPKWHSLLPKSGEMVINVE
;
A
#
# COMPACT_ATOMS: atom_id res chain seq x y z
N MET A 1 -34.35 33.68 14.95
CA MET A 1 -34.29 32.32 15.54
C MET A 1 -33.03 31.66 15.01
N HIS A 2 -32.18 31.21 15.92
CA HIS A 2 -30.86 30.68 15.70
C HIS A 2 -30.95 29.15 15.51
N LEU A 3 -30.31 28.62 14.47
CA LEU A 3 -29.87 27.22 14.46
C LEU A 3 -28.55 27.14 13.69
N GLY A 4 -27.46 27.34 14.43
CA GLY A 4 -26.15 26.87 14.01
C GLY A 4 -26.10 25.35 14.18
N LEU A 5 -25.64 24.66 13.14
CA LEU A 5 -24.99 23.37 13.32
C LEU A 5 -23.50 23.63 13.17
N ALA A 6 -22.84 23.73 14.32
CA ALA A 6 -21.40 23.58 14.40
C ALA A 6 -21.06 22.18 13.87
N SER A 7 -20.39 22.13 12.71
CA SER A 7 -19.70 20.91 12.29
C SER A 7 -18.51 20.74 13.24
N GLN A 8 -18.68 19.86 14.22
CA GLN A 8 -17.58 19.43 15.07
C GLN A 8 -16.52 18.74 14.21
N GLY A 9 -15.35 19.38 14.10
CA GLY A 9 -14.06 18.75 14.38
C GLY A 9 -13.66 17.47 13.65
N GLY A 10 -14.24 17.13 12.50
CA GLY A 10 -13.80 15.99 11.69
C GLY A 10 -12.62 16.37 10.81
N SER A 11 -11.40 16.01 11.20
CA SER A 11 -10.20 16.14 10.36
C SER A 11 -10.43 15.42 9.03
N THR A 12 -10.76 16.15 7.97
CA THR A 12 -10.93 15.58 6.63
C THR A 12 -9.54 15.29 6.06
N LEU A 13 -9.19 14.01 5.89
CA LEU A 13 -7.96 13.63 5.19
C LEU A 13 -8.10 13.96 3.70
N LYS A 14 -7.50 15.08 3.28
CA LYS A 14 -7.47 15.47 1.87
C LYS A 14 -6.20 14.92 1.21
N ILE A 15 -6.30 13.79 0.53
CA ILE A 15 -5.20 13.24 -0.26
C ILE A 15 -5.13 14.00 -1.59
N ARG A 16 -4.06 14.76 -1.82
CA ARG A 16 -3.74 15.33 -3.14
C ARG A 16 -2.76 14.41 -3.85
N ILE A 17 -3.12 13.92 -5.03
CA ILE A 17 -2.21 13.19 -5.90
C ILE A 17 -1.54 14.22 -6.82
N SER A 18 -0.22 14.35 -6.69
CA SER A 18 0.61 15.17 -7.56
C SER A 18 1.66 14.31 -8.22
N TYR A 19 1.92 14.56 -9.51
CA TYR A 19 3.05 13.96 -10.20
C TYR A 19 4.34 14.60 -9.68
N VAL A 20 5.33 13.77 -9.35
CA VAL A 20 6.64 14.19 -8.84
C VAL A 20 7.71 13.56 -9.73
N ASP A 21 8.49 14.39 -10.41
CA ASP A 21 9.72 13.93 -11.05
C ASP A 21 10.77 13.66 -9.98
N ASN A 22 11.43 12.49 -10.06
CA ASN A 22 12.44 11.99 -9.11
C ASN A 22 11.90 11.82 -7.68
N LEU A 23 11.31 10.66 -7.40
CA LEU A 23 10.89 10.30 -6.06
C LEU A 23 12.08 10.26 -5.08
N PRO A 24 11.87 10.66 -3.81
CA PRO A 24 12.87 10.45 -2.76
C PRO A 24 13.13 8.94 -2.61
N PRO A 25 14.35 8.54 -2.18
CA PRO A 25 14.69 7.14 -1.98
C PRO A 25 13.76 6.40 -0.99
N ASP A 26 13.19 7.13 -0.03
CA ASP A 26 12.22 6.60 0.94
C ASP A 26 10.95 7.46 0.97
N VAL A 27 9.94 6.99 0.24
CA VAL A 27 8.61 7.62 0.17
C VAL A 27 7.82 7.47 1.47
N VAL A 28 8.11 6.48 2.32
CA VAL A 28 7.41 6.27 3.59
C VAL A 28 7.83 7.33 4.60
N THR A 29 9.13 7.61 4.68
CA THR A 29 9.66 8.69 5.53
C THR A 29 9.04 10.03 5.14
N GLU A 30 9.00 10.36 3.85
CA GLU A 30 8.44 11.64 3.40
C GLU A 30 6.93 11.74 3.62
N LEU A 31 6.17 10.65 3.40
CA LEU A 31 4.75 10.62 3.71
C LEU A 31 4.50 10.77 5.22
N THR A 32 5.28 10.09 6.07
CA THR A 32 5.16 10.17 7.53
C THR A 32 5.41 11.59 8.02
N ARG A 33 6.47 12.25 7.54
CA ARG A 33 6.75 13.66 7.85
C ARG A 33 5.63 14.60 7.37
N ALA A 34 5.01 14.30 6.23
CA ALA A 34 3.88 15.08 5.74
C ALA A 34 2.64 14.94 6.63
N ILE A 35 2.35 13.72 7.09
CA ILE A 35 1.25 13.42 8.04
C ILE A 35 1.47 14.18 9.37
N GLU A 36 2.67 14.10 9.94
CA GLU A 36 3.04 14.81 11.17
C GLU A 36 2.87 16.33 11.04
N LYS A 37 3.29 16.91 9.91
CA LYS A 37 3.11 18.35 9.62
C LYS A 37 1.64 18.77 9.54
N GLN A 38 0.73 17.85 9.22
CA GLN A 38 -0.71 18.10 9.24
C GLN A 38 -1.33 17.92 10.64
N GLY A 39 -0.54 17.54 11.66
CA GLY A 39 -1.03 17.29 13.01
C GLY A 39 -1.91 16.04 13.12
N LEU A 40 -1.74 15.09 12.19
CA LEU A 40 -2.50 13.84 12.18
C LEU A 40 -1.76 12.76 12.96
N ASP A 41 -2.45 12.14 13.92
CA ASP A 41 -1.97 10.95 14.62
C ASP A 41 -2.24 9.70 13.77
N MET A 42 -1.34 9.40 12.82
CA MET A 42 -1.47 8.29 11.88
C MET A 42 -0.11 7.67 11.57
N GLN A 43 -0.07 6.34 11.49
CA GLN A 43 1.14 5.57 11.15
C GLN A 43 1.00 4.94 9.76
N VAL A 44 2.09 4.98 8.97
CA VAL A 44 2.20 4.20 7.73
C VAL A 44 2.61 2.77 8.09
N SER A 45 1.68 1.83 8.01
CA SER A 45 1.92 0.42 8.38
C SER A 45 2.45 -0.44 7.23
N ALA A 46 2.20 -0.04 5.98
CA ALA A 46 2.61 -0.77 4.80
C ALA A 46 2.74 0.16 3.58
N LEU A 47 3.76 -0.08 2.77
CA LEU A 47 3.89 0.45 1.42
C LEU A 47 3.63 -0.69 0.44
N VAL A 48 2.64 -0.54 -0.44
CA VAL A 48 2.14 -1.65 -1.27
C VAL A 48 2.03 -1.21 -2.72
N ASN A 49 2.55 -2.03 -3.63
CA ASN A 49 2.32 -1.88 -5.06
C ASN A 49 0.83 -2.13 -5.41
N TYR A 50 0.31 -1.42 -6.39
CA TYR A 50 -1.09 -1.51 -6.82
C TYR A 50 -1.52 -2.94 -7.22
N THR A 51 -0.64 -3.69 -7.89
CA THR A 51 -0.88 -5.09 -8.27
C THR A 51 -0.93 -5.99 -7.03
N ILE A 52 0.00 -5.84 -6.08
CA ILE A 52 -0.04 -6.57 -4.79
C ILE A 52 -1.33 -6.23 -4.01
N ARG A 53 -1.76 -4.96 -4.01
CA ARG A 53 -3.04 -4.55 -3.40
C ARG A 53 -4.23 -5.31 -4.01
N THR A 54 -4.22 -5.50 -5.33
CA THR A 54 -5.28 -6.24 -6.03
C THR A 54 -5.29 -7.71 -5.63
N LEU A 55 -4.10 -8.33 -5.51
CA LEU A 55 -3.95 -9.70 -5.02
C LEU A 55 -4.47 -9.84 -3.58
N ALA A 56 -4.09 -8.93 -2.69
CA ALA A 56 -4.55 -8.92 -1.30
C ALA A 56 -6.08 -8.74 -1.22
N GLY A 57 -6.64 -7.84 -2.03
CA GLY A 57 -8.07 -7.65 -2.14
C GLY A 57 -8.80 -8.92 -2.59
N GLY A 58 -8.26 -9.65 -3.57
CA GLY A 58 -8.78 -10.96 -4.00
C GLY A 58 -8.72 -11.99 -2.86
N ARG A 59 -7.57 -12.11 -2.19
CA ARG A 59 -7.38 -13.02 -1.05
C ARG A 59 -8.28 -12.73 0.15
N CYS A 60 -8.71 -11.48 0.35
CA CYS A 60 -9.68 -11.15 1.39
C CYS A 60 -11.06 -11.80 1.16
N TYR A 61 -11.41 -12.14 -0.08
CA TYR A 61 -12.69 -12.78 -0.42
C TYR A 61 -12.53 -14.27 -0.75
N ASP A 62 -11.40 -14.66 -1.34
CA ASP A 62 -11.13 -16.02 -1.79
C ASP A 62 -9.67 -16.38 -1.51
N ASN A 63 -9.45 -17.31 -0.56
CA ASN A 63 -8.12 -17.75 -0.15
C ASN A 63 -7.34 -18.49 -1.26
N ASP A 64 -8.03 -18.97 -2.30
CA ASP A 64 -7.40 -19.68 -3.43
C ASP A 64 -6.79 -18.72 -4.46
N VAL A 65 -6.94 -17.41 -4.28
CA VAL A 65 -6.25 -16.40 -5.10
C VAL A 65 -4.74 -16.46 -4.85
N VAL A 66 -3.98 -16.84 -5.89
CA VAL A 66 -2.51 -16.96 -5.84
C VAL A 66 -1.77 -16.00 -6.77
N SER A 67 -2.50 -15.34 -7.67
CA SER A 67 -1.92 -14.43 -8.66
C SER A 67 -2.93 -13.38 -9.08
N THR A 68 -2.44 -12.24 -9.54
CA THR A 68 -3.25 -11.21 -10.17
C THR A 68 -2.50 -10.60 -11.34
N VAL A 69 -3.25 -10.16 -12.34
CA VAL A 69 -2.74 -9.43 -13.49
C VAL A 69 -3.57 -8.17 -13.66
N ILE A 70 -2.90 -7.04 -13.84
CA ILE A 70 -3.53 -5.78 -14.21
C ILE A 70 -3.38 -5.60 -15.72
N LEU A 71 -4.50 -5.36 -16.40
CA LEU A 71 -4.56 -5.01 -17.81
C LEU A 71 -5.30 -3.68 -17.94
N GLY A 72 -4.57 -2.58 -18.01
CA GLY A 72 -5.12 -1.24 -18.16
C GLY A 72 -4.18 -0.35 -18.96
N THR A 73 -4.02 0.91 -18.55
CA THR A 73 -3.04 1.82 -19.17
C THR A 73 -1.62 1.26 -19.11
N GLY A 74 -1.31 0.50 -18.05
CA GLY A 74 -0.11 -0.34 -17.94
C GLY A 74 -0.48 -1.80 -17.71
N THR A 75 0.53 -2.67 -17.76
CA THR A 75 0.40 -4.10 -17.44
C THR A 75 1.41 -4.48 -16.37
N ASN A 76 0.96 -5.20 -15.34
CA ASN A 76 1.82 -5.75 -14.28
C ASN A 76 1.16 -7.01 -13.71
N ALA A 77 1.92 -7.85 -13.02
CA ALA A 77 1.47 -9.05 -12.34
C ALA A 77 2.09 -9.18 -10.95
N ALA A 78 1.36 -9.81 -10.04
CA ALA A 78 1.88 -10.23 -8.75
C ALA A 78 1.43 -11.64 -8.44
N ASN A 79 2.29 -12.43 -7.80
CA ASN A 79 1.98 -13.80 -7.42
C ASN A 79 2.44 -14.11 -5.99
N VAL A 80 1.88 -15.18 -5.43
CA VAL A 80 2.33 -15.75 -4.16
C VAL A 80 3.29 -16.90 -4.46
N GLY A 81 4.53 -16.75 -4.02
CA GLY A 81 5.56 -17.77 -4.11
C GLY A 81 6.03 -18.22 -2.74
N HIS A 82 6.87 -19.25 -2.71
CA HIS A 82 7.53 -19.64 -1.48
C HIS A 82 8.80 -18.83 -1.27
N ALA A 83 8.95 -18.22 -0.10
CA ALA A 83 10.10 -17.38 0.23
C ALA A 83 11.44 -18.14 0.12
N HIS A 84 11.45 -19.44 0.45
CA HIS A 84 12.64 -20.29 0.33
C HIS A 84 13.06 -20.56 -1.12
N ALA A 85 12.16 -20.40 -2.08
CA ALA A 85 12.42 -20.62 -3.50
C ALA A 85 12.95 -19.35 -4.20
N ILE A 86 13.22 -18.26 -3.47
CA ILE A 86 13.76 -17.00 -4.00
C ILE A 86 15.26 -16.94 -3.68
N PRO A 87 16.17 -17.24 -4.61
CA PRO A 87 17.61 -17.36 -4.30
C PRO A 87 18.25 -16.06 -3.81
N LYS A 88 17.72 -14.92 -4.22
CA LYS A 88 18.17 -13.58 -3.81
C LYS A 88 17.64 -13.14 -2.44
N TRP A 89 16.76 -13.93 -1.81
CA TRP A 89 16.21 -13.61 -0.50
C TRP A 89 17.16 -14.10 0.59
N HIS A 90 17.80 -13.17 1.29
CA HIS A 90 18.78 -13.48 2.35
C HIS A 90 18.28 -13.08 3.75
N SER A 91 17.05 -12.58 3.86
CA SER A 91 16.44 -12.17 5.14
C SER A 91 15.69 -13.33 5.80
N LEU A 92 15.22 -13.11 7.03
CA LEU A 92 14.39 -14.08 7.75
C LEU A 92 13.16 -14.46 6.92
N LEU A 93 12.83 -15.75 6.94
CA LEU A 93 11.65 -16.26 6.25
C LEU A 93 10.38 -15.81 6.99
N PRO A 94 9.33 -15.38 6.26
CA PRO A 94 8.02 -15.14 6.85
C PRO A 94 7.49 -16.41 7.55
N LYS A 95 6.70 -16.24 8.62
CA LYS A 95 6.12 -17.37 9.38
C LYS A 95 5.27 -18.31 8.50
N SER A 96 4.59 -17.77 7.49
CA SER A 96 3.81 -18.56 6.52
C SER A 96 4.67 -19.30 5.50
N GLY A 97 5.94 -18.93 5.35
CA GLY A 97 6.79 -19.35 4.23
C GLY A 97 6.38 -18.77 2.87
N GLU A 98 5.30 -18.00 2.81
CA GLU A 98 4.82 -17.34 1.59
C GLU A 98 5.47 -15.95 1.43
N MET A 99 5.67 -15.55 0.17
CA MET A 99 6.11 -14.22 -0.22
C MET A 99 5.24 -13.75 -1.40
N VAL A 100 4.73 -12.51 -1.33
CA VAL A 100 4.09 -11.88 -2.49
C VAL A 100 5.15 -11.19 -3.32
N ILE A 101 5.21 -11.51 -4.61
CA ILE A 101 6.23 -11.02 -5.54
C ILE A 101 5.55 -10.10 -6.55
N ASN A 102 6.04 -8.86 -6.67
CA ASN A 102 5.77 -8.00 -7.83
C ASN A 102 6.70 -8.44 -8.97
N VAL A 103 6.16 -8.67 -10.16
CA VAL A 103 6.89 -9.30 -11.28
C VAL A 103 7.70 -8.31 -12.12
N GLU A 104 7.32 -7.03 -12.10
CA GLU A 104 8.02 -5.93 -12.80
C GLU A 104 9.54 -5.90 -12.56
#